data_AF-A0A847EDN7-F1
#
_entry.id   AF-A0A847EDN7-F1
#
_cell.length_a   1.000
_cell.length_b   1.000
_cell.length_c   1.000
_cell.angle_alpha   90.00
_cell.angle_beta   90.00
_cell.angle_gamma   90.00
#
_symmetry.space_group_name_H-M   'P 1'
#
loop_
_entity.id
_entity.type
_entity.pdbx_description
1 polymer ?
#
loop_
_entity_poly.entity_id
_entity_poly.type
_entity_poly.pdbx_seq_one_letter_code
_entity_poly.pdbx_strand_id
1 'polypeptide(L)'
;MIRNFNFKLLTIVVGVVVLILGPSIFGGDVPVVSASYDPGLFVTTWQTNVDGATEPTTVTLNFQLSGATGYYYVDWRCNGDFRVVDKNKVVYDYEEEGTFDICIKSPVTSLAFSAPGLATDERAKLQEIKQWGNIKWSSFAKAFQSMPNMQLTADDVPDLSQVKDMSFAFEKQILMAMSL
;
A
#
# COMPACT_ATOMS: atom_id res chain seq x y z
N MET A 1 -41.54 48.02 -5.08
CA MET A 1 -41.34 47.02 -4.03
C MET A 1 -40.36 45.98 -4.57
N ILE A 2 -39.16 45.94 -3.99
CA ILE A 2 -37.99 45.17 -4.41
C ILE A 2 -38.10 43.73 -3.87
N ARG A 3 -37.76 42.71 -4.69
CA ARG A 3 -37.11 41.43 -4.30
C ARG A 3 -36.42 40.84 -5.54
N ASN A 4 -35.21 41.28 -5.89
CA ASN A 4 -33.93 40.65 -5.56
C ASN A 4 -33.97 39.13 -5.33
N PHE A 5 -33.56 38.37 -6.35
CA PHE A 5 -32.90 37.07 -6.17
C PHE A 5 -31.56 37.08 -6.91
N ASN A 6 -30.53 36.76 -6.14
CA ASN A 6 -29.12 36.90 -6.43
C ASN A 6 -28.63 35.85 -7.45
N PHE A 7 -28.12 36.30 -8.59
CA PHE A 7 -27.15 35.52 -9.38
C PHE A 7 -25.82 35.55 -8.62
N LYS A 8 -25.40 34.43 -8.03
CA LYS A 8 -24.02 34.33 -7.53
C LYS A 8 -23.07 34.30 -8.73
N LEU A 9 -22.16 35.26 -8.74
CA LEU A 9 -21.17 35.51 -9.77
C LEU A 9 -20.31 34.26 -10.03
N LEU A 10 -20.20 33.93 -11.31
CA LEU A 10 -19.12 33.12 -11.88
C LEU A 10 -17.85 33.97 -11.78
N THR A 11 -16.98 33.70 -10.81
CA THR A 11 -15.67 34.37 -10.76
C THR A 11 -14.78 33.77 -11.84
N ILE A 12 -14.76 34.42 -12.99
CA ILE A 12 -13.74 34.27 -14.03
C ILE A 12 -12.44 34.82 -13.42
N VAL A 13 -11.53 33.94 -13.01
CA VAL A 13 -10.18 34.36 -12.65
C VAL A 13 -9.45 34.70 -13.96
N VAL A 14 -9.38 35.99 -14.26
CA VAL A 14 -8.55 36.57 -15.31
C VAL A 14 -7.10 36.26 -14.97
N GLY A 15 -6.42 35.58 -15.89
CA GLY A 15 -5.05 35.10 -15.72
C GLY A 15 -4.06 36.22 -15.40
N VAL A 16 -3.20 35.96 -14.43
CA VAL A 16 -1.94 36.69 -14.30
C VAL A 16 -1.01 36.12 -15.36
N VAL A 17 -0.83 36.84 -16.46
CA VAL A 17 0.22 36.56 -17.45
C VAL A 17 1.55 37.03 -16.85
N VAL A 18 2.32 36.10 -16.28
CA VAL A 18 3.75 36.31 -16.05
C VAL A 18 4.48 35.86 -17.32
N LEU A 19 4.86 36.83 -18.16
CA LEU A 19 5.75 36.59 -19.30
C LEU A 19 7.18 36.37 -18.80
N ILE A 20 7.52 35.12 -18.52
CA ILE A 20 8.92 34.69 -18.39
C ILE A 20 9.36 34.12 -19.74
N LEU A 21 10.05 34.95 -20.52
CA LEU A 21 10.79 34.53 -21.72
C LEU A 21 12.08 33.84 -21.26
N GLY A 22 12.04 32.51 -21.17
CA GLY A 22 13.20 31.65 -21.02
C GLY A 22 13.14 30.51 -22.05
N PRO A 23 14.26 30.06 -22.62
CA PRO A 23 14.27 29.12 -23.73
C PRO A 23 13.74 27.75 -23.30
N SER A 24 12.90 27.17 -24.17
CA SER A 24 12.24 25.87 -24.02
C SER A 24 13.19 24.77 -23.55
N ILE A 25 12.83 24.09 -22.45
CA ILE A 25 13.45 22.84 -22.04
C ILE A 25 12.35 21.85 -21.66
N PHE A 26 12.30 20.77 -22.44
CA PHE A 26 11.90 19.39 -22.17
C PHE A 26 11.07 19.03 -20.91
N GLY A 27 10.13 18.10 -21.13
CA GLY A 27 9.60 17.21 -20.10
C GLY A 27 8.35 17.76 -19.43
N GLY A 28 7.19 17.47 -20.02
CA GLY A 28 5.95 17.54 -19.25
C GLY A 28 6.01 16.44 -18.20
N ASP A 29 6.54 16.74 -17.02
CA ASP A 29 6.23 15.96 -15.84
C ASP A 29 4.73 16.10 -15.64
N VAL A 30 4.01 15.06 -16.04
CA VAL A 30 2.65 14.84 -15.59
C VAL A 30 2.72 14.97 -14.07
N PRO A 31 1.91 15.83 -13.42
CA PRO A 31 1.85 15.83 -11.98
C PRO A 31 1.35 14.45 -11.57
N VAL A 32 2.28 13.58 -11.16
CA VAL A 32 1.93 12.34 -10.49
C VAL A 32 1.27 12.82 -9.21
N VAL A 33 -0.05 12.73 -9.17
CA VAL A 33 -0.80 12.90 -7.93
C VAL A 33 -0.43 11.68 -7.09
N SER A 34 0.70 11.77 -6.38
CA SER A 34 1.00 10.83 -5.32
C SER A 34 -0.14 10.97 -4.32
N ALA A 35 -0.99 9.96 -4.20
CA ALA A 35 -1.86 9.84 -3.05
C ALA A 35 -0.92 9.82 -1.83
N SER A 36 -0.83 10.94 -1.11
CA SER A 36 -0.01 11.02 0.08
C SER A 36 -0.72 10.22 1.17
N TYR A 37 -0.26 9.01 1.44
CA TYR A 37 -0.69 8.25 2.61
C TYR A 37 -0.12 8.92 3.88
N ASP A 38 -0.72 8.62 5.04
CA ASP A 38 -0.10 8.99 6.31
C ASP A 38 1.24 8.24 6.43
N PRO A 39 2.36 8.94 6.73
CA PRO A 39 3.71 8.36 6.71
C PRO A 39 3.91 7.27 7.78
N GLY A 40 3.01 7.15 8.76
CA GLY A 40 3.05 6.10 9.76
C GLY A 40 2.43 4.78 9.33
N LEU A 41 1.74 4.74 8.17
CA LEU A 41 1.04 3.54 7.68
C LEU A 41 1.97 2.65 6.86
N PHE A 42 1.83 1.34 7.02
CA PHE A 42 2.36 0.38 6.07
C PHE A 42 1.37 0.26 4.91
N VAL A 43 1.82 0.52 3.68
CA VAL A 43 0.96 0.61 2.50
C VAL A 43 1.43 -0.38 1.44
N THR A 44 0.49 -1.21 0.98
CA THR A 44 0.74 -2.23 -0.05
C THR A 44 -0.37 -2.26 -1.08
N THR A 45 -0.02 -2.64 -2.31
CA THR A 45 -0.98 -2.78 -3.42
C THR A 45 -1.16 -4.24 -3.78
N TRP A 46 -2.42 -4.63 -3.93
CA TRP A 46 -2.83 -6.00 -4.21
C TRP A 46 -3.76 -6.04 -5.42
N GLN A 47 -3.57 -7.03 -6.29
CA GLN A 47 -4.46 -7.32 -7.41
C GLN A 47 -5.18 -8.64 -7.13
N THR A 48 -6.51 -8.62 -7.08
CA THR A 48 -7.29 -9.81 -6.70
C THR A 48 -7.41 -10.82 -7.86
N ASN A 49 -7.48 -10.33 -9.09
CA ASN A 49 -7.73 -11.10 -10.31
C ASN A 49 -6.46 -11.37 -11.13
N VAL A 50 -5.38 -11.78 -10.45
CA VAL A 50 -4.17 -12.27 -11.14
C VAL A 50 -4.45 -13.53 -11.95
N ASP A 51 -3.65 -13.78 -12.98
CA ASP A 51 -3.80 -15.00 -13.79
C ASP A 51 -3.67 -16.26 -12.92
N GLY A 52 -4.62 -17.19 -13.08
CA GLY A 52 -4.73 -18.37 -12.25
C GLY A 52 -5.27 -18.16 -10.82
N ALA A 53 -5.81 -16.98 -10.48
CA ALA A 53 -6.47 -16.75 -9.20
C ALA A 53 -7.66 -17.70 -9.00
N THR A 54 -7.66 -18.42 -7.88
CA THR A 54 -8.78 -19.30 -7.50
C THR A 54 -9.95 -18.53 -6.90
N GLU A 55 -9.67 -17.40 -6.26
CA GLU A 55 -10.64 -16.50 -5.62
C GLU A 55 -10.38 -15.05 -6.07
N PRO A 56 -10.92 -14.62 -7.22
CA PRO A 56 -10.51 -13.39 -7.91
C PRO A 56 -11.00 -12.08 -7.27
N THR A 57 -11.69 -12.14 -6.13
CA THR A 57 -12.19 -10.98 -5.36
C THR A 57 -11.57 -10.86 -3.97
N THR A 58 -10.68 -11.79 -3.58
CA THR A 58 -10.17 -11.86 -2.21
C THR A 58 -8.71 -11.47 -2.08
N VAL A 59 -8.34 -10.91 -0.93
CA VAL A 59 -6.94 -10.77 -0.48
C VAL A 59 -6.76 -11.47 0.86
N THR A 60 -5.62 -12.14 0.98
CA THR A 60 -5.24 -12.85 2.21
C THR A 60 -3.99 -12.22 2.80
N LEU A 61 -4.11 -11.71 4.03
CA LEU A 61 -2.99 -11.23 4.81
C LEU A 61 -2.56 -12.30 5.82
N ASN A 62 -1.26 -12.54 5.95
CA ASN A 62 -0.69 -13.53 6.86
C ASN A 62 0.41 -12.92 7.71
N PHE A 63 0.03 -12.22 8.78
CA PHE A 63 0.92 -11.57 9.73
C PHE A 63 1.00 -12.37 11.03
N GLN A 64 2.18 -12.88 11.37
CA GLN A 64 2.41 -13.48 12.67
C GLN A 64 2.51 -12.39 13.74
N LEU A 65 1.66 -12.49 14.75
CA LEU A 65 1.57 -11.52 15.85
C LEU A 65 2.52 -11.93 16.97
N SER A 66 3.33 -10.97 17.44
CA SER A 66 4.21 -11.21 18.58
C SER A 66 3.44 -11.04 19.90
N GLY A 67 3.41 -12.08 20.74
CA GLY A 67 2.73 -12.08 22.04
C GLY A 67 1.28 -12.59 22.00
N ALA A 68 0.76 -13.00 23.16
CA ALA A 68 -0.53 -13.71 23.27
C ALA A 68 -1.79 -12.85 23.01
N THR A 69 -1.65 -11.52 22.96
CA THR A 69 -2.75 -10.55 22.78
C THR A 69 -2.47 -9.55 21.68
N GLY A 70 -1.65 -9.93 20.69
CA GLY A 70 -1.29 -9.05 19.59
C GLY A 70 -2.49 -8.72 18.72
N TYR A 71 -2.57 -7.47 18.24
CA TYR A 71 -3.53 -7.05 17.23
C TYR A 71 -2.95 -5.91 16.39
N TYR A 72 -3.51 -5.73 15.21
CA TYR A 72 -3.19 -4.63 14.31
C TYR A 72 -4.47 -4.10 13.67
N TYR A 73 -4.36 -2.95 13.03
CA TYR A 73 -5.46 -2.33 12.32
C TYR A 73 -5.22 -2.44 10.82
N VAL A 74 -6.25 -2.84 10.09
CA VAL A 74 -6.25 -2.93 8.63
C VAL A 74 -7.36 -2.07 8.08
N ASP A 75 -7.02 -1.23 7.12
CA ASP A 75 -7.95 -0.55 6.24
C ASP A 75 -7.74 -1.13 4.84
N TRP A 76 -8.74 -1.87 4.38
CA TRP A 76 -8.71 -2.63 3.12
C TRP A 76 -8.81 -1.75 1.88
N ARG A 77 -9.13 -0.46 2.02
CA ARG A 77 -9.26 0.47 0.88
C ARG A 77 -8.50 1.78 1.09
N CYS A 78 -7.66 1.88 2.12
CA CYS A 78 -6.96 3.10 2.51
C CYS A 78 -7.87 4.35 2.59
N ASN A 79 -9.13 4.19 3.02
CA ASN A 79 -10.14 5.25 3.06
C ASN A 79 -10.47 5.78 4.48
N GLY A 80 -9.73 5.30 5.49
CA GLY A 80 -9.89 5.64 6.90
C GLY A 80 -10.70 4.62 7.72
N ASP A 81 -11.30 3.59 7.11
CA ASP A 81 -12.11 2.58 7.82
C ASP A 81 -11.26 1.44 8.39
N PHE A 82 -10.50 1.74 9.45
CA PHE A 82 -9.65 0.76 10.12
C PHE A 82 -10.46 -0.26 10.92
N ARG A 83 -10.22 -1.55 10.67
CA ARG A 83 -10.76 -2.70 11.40
C ARG A 83 -9.66 -3.40 12.20
N VAL A 84 -10.03 -3.91 13.37
CA VAL A 84 -9.11 -4.68 14.22
C VAL A 84 -8.94 -6.10 13.65
N VAL A 85 -7.70 -6.56 13.60
CA VAL A 85 -7.34 -7.95 13.30
C VAL A 85 -6.44 -8.49 14.39
N ASP A 86 -6.84 -9.59 14.99
CA ASP A 86 -6.25 -10.24 16.18
C ASP A 86 -5.87 -11.71 15.91
N LYS A 87 -5.76 -12.08 14.63
CA LYS A 87 -5.41 -13.41 14.16
C LYS A 87 -4.33 -13.35 13.09
N ASN A 88 -3.58 -14.45 12.95
CA ASN A 88 -2.42 -14.46 12.08
C ASN A 88 -2.77 -14.40 10.59
N LYS A 89 -3.78 -15.15 10.16
CA LYS A 89 -4.25 -15.22 8.77
C LYS A 89 -5.67 -14.68 8.68
N VAL A 90 -5.89 -13.68 7.83
CA VAL A 90 -7.19 -13.08 7.55
C VAL A 90 -7.42 -13.01 6.05
N VAL A 91 -8.64 -13.34 5.64
CA VAL A 91 -9.11 -13.21 4.25
C VAL A 91 -10.17 -12.12 4.24
N TYR A 92 -10.09 -11.23 3.26
CA TYR A 92 -11.09 -10.22 2.99
C TYR A 92 -11.57 -10.37 1.55
N ASP A 93 -12.89 -10.36 1.38
CA ASP A 93 -13.56 -10.40 0.09
C ASP A 93 -14.05 -8.99 -0.25
N TYR A 94 -13.59 -8.46 -1.39
CA TYR A 94 -14.02 -7.15 -1.88
C TYR A 94 -15.38 -7.21 -2.57
N GLU A 95 -15.90 -8.42 -2.84
CA GLU A 95 -17.09 -8.71 -3.65
C GLU A 95 -16.96 -8.25 -5.12
N GLU A 96 -15.79 -7.71 -5.48
CA GLU A 96 -15.47 -7.20 -6.80
C GLU A 96 -13.99 -7.49 -7.12
N GLU A 97 -13.69 -7.68 -8.40
CA GLU A 97 -12.31 -7.82 -8.86
C GLU A 97 -11.65 -6.44 -8.96
N GLY A 98 -10.36 -6.36 -8.67
CA GLY A 98 -9.63 -5.13 -8.90
C GLY A 98 -8.25 -5.07 -8.26
N THR A 99 -7.71 -3.85 -8.29
CA THR A 99 -6.48 -3.47 -7.63
C THR A 99 -6.82 -2.58 -6.45
N PHE A 100 -6.33 -2.94 -5.26
CA PHE A 100 -6.65 -2.27 -4.00
C PHE A 100 -5.38 -1.96 -3.22
N ASP A 101 -5.36 -0.79 -2.60
CA ASP A 101 -4.35 -0.45 -1.61
C ASP A 101 -4.85 -0.81 -0.21
N ILE A 102 -3.98 -1.48 0.54
CA ILE A 102 -4.22 -1.87 1.92
C ILE A 102 -3.30 -1.07 2.83
N CYS A 103 -3.90 -0.41 3.82
CA CYS A 103 -3.23 0.42 4.80
C CYS A 103 -3.25 -0.26 6.18
N ILE A 104 -2.08 -0.41 6.79
CA ILE A 104 -1.91 -1.13 8.04
C ILE A 104 -1.21 -0.24 9.07
N LYS A 105 -1.66 -0.32 10.33
CA LYS A 105 -0.93 0.24 11.47
C LYS A 105 -0.96 -0.70 12.65
N SER A 106 0.14 -0.75 13.39
CA SER A 106 0.29 -1.58 14.58
C SER A 106 1.01 -0.81 15.68
N PRO A 107 0.29 -0.11 16.57
CA PRO A 107 0.92 0.74 17.59
C PRO A 107 1.58 -0.06 18.72
N VAL A 108 1.16 -1.29 18.96
CA VAL A 108 1.56 -2.10 20.13
C VAL A 108 2.17 -3.45 19.78
N THR A 109 1.86 -4.02 18.62
CA THR A 109 2.25 -5.40 18.26
C THR A 109 3.33 -5.39 17.20
N SER A 110 4.46 -6.04 17.48
CA SER A 110 5.47 -6.28 16.46
C SER A 110 4.99 -7.35 15.48
N LEU A 111 5.06 -7.05 14.19
CA LEU A 111 4.52 -7.89 13.12
C LEU A 111 5.63 -8.65 12.40
N ALA A 112 5.30 -9.83 11.89
CA ALA A 112 6.10 -10.54 10.91
C ALA A 112 5.18 -11.04 9.79
N PHE A 113 5.31 -10.48 8.59
CA PHE A 113 4.59 -11.03 7.45
C PHE A 113 5.20 -12.39 7.07
N SER A 114 4.39 -13.37 6.68
CA SER A 114 4.82 -14.74 6.41
C SER A 114 4.22 -15.26 5.11
N ALA A 115 5.05 -15.48 4.08
CA ALA A 115 4.62 -16.17 2.86
C ALA A 115 4.24 -17.64 3.10
N PRO A 116 4.92 -18.41 3.99
CA PRO A 116 4.46 -19.75 4.34
C PRO A 116 3.03 -19.75 4.88
N GLY A 117 2.18 -20.59 4.30
CA GLY A 117 0.75 -20.65 4.60
C GLY A 117 -0.13 -19.91 3.59
N LEU A 118 0.45 -19.17 2.64
CA LEU A 118 -0.25 -18.63 1.47
C LEU A 118 -0.15 -19.59 0.28
N ALA A 119 -1.24 -19.72 -0.48
CA ALA A 119 -1.26 -20.41 -1.77
C ALA A 119 -0.43 -19.65 -2.82
N THR A 120 -0.11 -20.31 -3.94
CA THR A 120 0.74 -19.71 -4.97
C THR A 120 0.11 -18.50 -5.64
N ASP A 121 -1.18 -18.57 -5.93
CA ASP A 121 -1.96 -17.45 -6.43
C ASP A 121 -2.10 -16.34 -5.39
N GLU A 122 -2.37 -16.66 -4.11
CA GLU A 122 -2.40 -15.66 -3.02
C GLU A 122 -1.10 -14.84 -2.93
N ARG A 123 0.07 -15.49 -3.10
CA ARG A 123 1.37 -14.79 -3.11
C ARG A 123 1.58 -13.92 -4.35
N ALA A 124 0.98 -14.29 -5.48
CA ALA A 124 1.05 -13.52 -6.72
C ALA A 124 0.17 -12.26 -6.68
N LYS A 125 -0.80 -12.19 -5.75
CA LYS A 125 -1.69 -11.02 -5.60
C LYS A 125 -0.98 -9.77 -5.10
N LEU A 126 0.09 -9.88 -4.30
CA LEU A 126 0.88 -8.73 -3.87
C LEU A 126 1.65 -8.13 -5.06
N GLN A 127 1.35 -6.87 -5.39
CA GLN A 127 1.97 -6.15 -6.51
C GLN A 127 3.06 -5.17 -6.04
N GLU A 128 2.86 -4.53 -4.88
CA GLU A 128 3.73 -3.41 -4.50
C GLU A 128 3.80 -3.23 -2.98
N ILE A 129 5.01 -2.95 -2.49
CA ILE A 129 5.24 -2.33 -1.18
C ILE A 129 5.54 -0.85 -1.44
N LYS A 130 4.55 0.00 -1.16
CA LYS A 130 4.59 1.45 -1.41
C LYS A 130 5.19 2.25 -0.26
N GLN A 131 5.01 1.77 0.98
CA GLN A 131 5.49 2.46 2.17
C GLN A 131 5.64 1.47 3.33
N TRP A 132 6.74 1.55 4.08
CA TRP A 132 7.01 0.73 5.26
C TRP A 132 6.29 1.21 6.52
N GLY A 133 6.19 2.53 6.67
CA GLY A 133 5.58 3.19 7.82
C GLY A 133 6.27 2.89 9.14
N ASN A 134 5.53 3.04 10.24
CA ASN A 134 6.06 2.90 11.60
C ASN A 134 5.91 1.48 12.18
N ILE A 135 5.72 0.47 11.33
CA ILE A 135 5.58 -0.92 11.80
C ILE A 135 6.92 -1.40 12.37
N LYS A 136 6.88 -1.84 13.63
CA LYS A 136 8.00 -2.56 14.26
C LYS A 136 7.96 -4.00 13.81
N TRP A 137 8.93 -4.41 13.01
CA TRP A 137 9.00 -5.77 12.50
C TRP A 137 9.73 -6.70 13.47
N SER A 138 9.16 -7.86 13.76
CA SER A 138 9.80 -8.88 14.60
C SER A 138 10.61 -9.91 13.81
N SER A 139 10.24 -10.13 12.54
CA SER A 139 10.93 -11.04 11.64
C SER A 139 10.56 -10.73 10.18
N PHE A 140 11.52 -10.97 9.28
CA PHE A 140 11.32 -11.03 7.83
C PHE A 140 11.56 -12.43 7.28
N ALA A 141 11.73 -13.44 8.16
CA ALA A 141 11.96 -14.82 7.75
C ALA A 141 10.85 -15.28 6.79
N LYS A 142 11.22 -15.48 5.51
CA LYS A 142 10.31 -15.83 4.41
C LYS A 142 9.11 -14.88 4.25
N ALA A 143 9.24 -13.59 4.61
CA ALA A 143 8.13 -12.64 4.50
C ALA A 143 7.65 -12.51 3.06
N PHE A 144 8.55 -12.18 2.14
CA PHE A 144 8.25 -11.99 0.73
C PHE A 144 8.90 -13.10 -0.11
N GLN A 145 8.82 -14.34 0.35
CA GLN A 145 9.34 -15.48 -0.40
C GLN A 145 8.37 -15.84 -1.54
N SER A 146 8.88 -15.97 -2.77
CA SER A 146 8.10 -16.46 -3.93
C SER A 146 6.80 -15.67 -4.22
N MET A 147 6.92 -14.34 -4.25
CA MET A 147 5.86 -13.38 -4.63
C MET A 147 6.23 -12.77 -5.99
N PRO A 148 5.87 -13.39 -7.11
CA PRO A 148 6.46 -13.11 -8.42
C PRO A 148 6.16 -11.72 -8.98
N ASN A 149 5.08 -11.08 -8.53
CA ASN A 149 4.62 -9.79 -9.05
C ASN A 149 4.99 -8.61 -8.14
N MET A 150 5.63 -8.85 -7.00
CA MET A 150 5.89 -7.82 -6.00
C MET A 150 7.06 -6.93 -6.42
N GLN A 151 6.82 -5.62 -6.38
CA GLN A 151 7.82 -4.58 -6.53
C GLN A 151 7.98 -3.81 -5.21
N LEU A 152 9.19 -3.31 -4.95
CA LEU A 152 9.48 -2.43 -3.82
C LEU A 152 9.76 -1.03 -4.35
N THR A 153 8.80 -0.12 -4.16
CA THR A 153 8.87 1.29 -4.58
C THR A 153 8.91 2.25 -3.40
N ALA A 154 8.79 1.72 -2.18
CA ALA A 154 8.88 2.49 -0.95
C ALA A 154 10.20 3.27 -0.84
N ASP A 155 10.08 4.59 -0.62
CA ASP A 155 11.21 5.49 -0.38
C ASP A 155 11.60 5.57 1.11
N ASP A 156 10.73 5.11 2.00
CA ASP A 156 10.98 5.06 3.44
C ASP A 156 11.73 3.78 3.86
N VAL A 157 12.24 3.75 5.09
CA VAL A 157 13.05 2.65 5.61
C VAL A 157 12.26 1.90 6.68
N PRO A 158 12.15 0.56 6.62
CA PRO A 158 11.45 -0.19 7.65
C PRO A 158 12.17 -0.12 9.00
N ASP A 159 11.41 -0.08 10.10
CA ASP A 159 11.97 -0.25 11.44
C ASP A 159 12.31 -1.73 11.68
N LEU A 160 13.57 -2.07 11.43
CA LEU A 160 14.13 -3.41 11.63
C LEU A 160 14.75 -3.60 13.02
N SER A 161 14.59 -2.66 13.96
CA SER A 161 15.27 -2.68 15.27
C SER A 161 14.95 -3.92 16.13
N GLN A 162 13.86 -4.62 15.82
CA GLN A 162 13.42 -5.83 16.53
C GLN A 162 13.51 -7.11 15.69
N VAL A 163 13.98 -7.00 14.44
CA VAL A 163 14.08 -8.14 13.53
C VAL A 163 15.22 -9.05 13.96
N LYS A 164 14.90 -10.33 14.17
CA LYS A 164 15.88 -11.36 14.55
C LYS A 164 16.28 -12.27 13.40
N ASP A 165 15.48 -12.31 12.34
CA ASP A 165 15.68 -13.23 11.22
C ASP A 165 15.23 -12.58 9.90
N MET A 166 16.14 -12.55 8.92
CA MET A 166 15.94 -12.06 7.56
C MET A 166 16.04 -13.21 6.52
N SER A 167 16.15 -14.46 6.99
CA SER A 167 16.42 -15.60 6.13
C SER A 167 15.32 -15.77 5.09
N PHE A 168 15.73 -15.88 3.83
CA PHE A 168 14.83 -16.08 2.68
C PHE A 168 13.77 -14.99 2.50
N ALA A 169 13.94 -13.80 3.09
CA ALA A 169 12.96 -12.71 3.05
C ALA A 169 12.51 -12.36 1.63
N PHE A 170 13.44 -12.39 0.66
CA PHE A 170 13.20 -12.08 -0.75
C PHE A 170 13.65 -13.22 -1.68
N GLU A 171 13.64 -14.47 -1.19
CA GLU A 171 14.05 -15.61 -2.01
C GLU A 171 13.02 -15.85 -3.13
N LYS A 172 13.52 -16.13 -4.34
CA LYS A 172 12.71 -16.39 -5.55
C LYS A 172 11.79 -15.23 -5.92
N GLN A 173 12.24 -14.01 -5.67
CA GLN A 173 11.67 -12.81 -6.24
C GLN A 173 12.14 -12.63 -7.68
N ILE A 174 11.23 -12.30 -8.59
CA ILE A 174 11.61 -11.75 -9.88
C ILE A 174 11.90 -10.28 -9.62
N LEU A 175 13.18 -9.96 -9.37
CA LEU A 175 13.59 -8.56 -9.29
C LEU A 175 13.42 -7.97 -10.69
N MET A 176 12.32 -7.27 -10.96
CA MET A 176 12.34 -6.28 -12.03
C MET A 176 13.26 -5.16 -11.53
N ALA A 177 14.46 -5.11 -12.10
CA ALA A 177 15.45 -4.11 -11.75
C ALA A 177 14.81 -2.73 -11.81
N MET A 178 14.81 -2.01 -10.68
CA MET A 178 14.61 -0.56 -10.68
C MET A 178 15.60 0.01 -11.69
N SER A 179 15.09 0.70 -12.71
CA SER A 179 15.93 1.54 -13.56
C SER A 179 16.48 2.65 -12.66
N LEU A 180 17.75 2.49 -12.25
CA LEU A 180 18.59 3.58 -11.77
C LEU A 180 18.91 4.54 -12.92
#